data_AF-A0A4U6N5M5-F1
#
_entry.id   AF-A0A4U6N5M5-F1
#
_cell.length_a   1.000
_cell.length_b   1.000
_cell.length_c   1.000
_cell.angle_alpha   90.00
_cell.angle_beta   90.00
_cell.angle_gamma   90.00
#
_symmetry.space_group_name_H-M   'P 1'
#
loop_
_entity.id
_entity.type
_entity.pdbx_description
1 polymer ?
#
loop_
_entity_poly.entity_id
_entity_poly.type
_entity_poly.pdbx_seq_one_letter_code
_entity_poly.pdbx_strand_id
1 'polypeptide(L)'
;MTTIDHGRSLRTSSFPISLAEAGEAPFCPQCRTDEYLIFEEFVPARQAEHSTDLMPASASYTCSECGTFNAHAVPASWRPPQWFWYS
;
A
#
# COMPACT_ATOMS: atom_id res chain seq x y z
N MET A 1 0.83 40.77 -36.92
CA MET A 1 -0.60 40.84 -36.56
C MET A 1 -1.20 39.55 -37.09
N THR A 2 -1.42 38.50 -36.31
CA THR A 2 -2.24 38.36 -35.09
C THR A 2 -1.64 37.36 -34.10
N THR A 3 -2.23 37.33 -32.91
CA THR A 3 -1.73 36.86 -31.62
C THR A 3 -2.35 35.51 -31.19
N ILE A 4 -1.65 34.82 -30.28
CA ILE A 4 -2.13 33.82 -29.29
C ILE A 4 -2.44 32.40 -29.78
N ASP A 5 -1.77 31.41 -29.19
CA ASP A 5 -2.47 30.25 -28.61
C ASP A 5 -1.89 29.90 -27.23
N HIS A 6 -2.80 29.50 -26.36
CA HIS A 6 -2.70 29.43 -24.92
C HIS A 6 -2.11 28.10 -24.42
N GLY A 7 -1.62 28.16 -23.18
CA GLY A 7 -0.97 27.07 -22.48
C GLY A 7 -1.69 25.73 -22.53
N ARG A 8 -0.88 24.67 -22.58
CA ARG A 8 -1.33 23.33 -22.20
C ARG A 8 -0.36 22.73 -21.19
N SER A 9 -0.61 23.12 -19.95
CA SER A 9 -0.73 22.23 -18.80
C SER A 9 0.33 21.12 -18.74
N LEU A 10 1.50 21.47 -18.21
CA LEU A 10 2.30 20.50 -17.46
C LEU A 10 1.44 20.09 -16.26
N ARG A 11 0.60 19.07 -16.42
CA ARG A 11 0.11 18.30 -15.28
C ARG A 11 1.31 17.53 -14.73
N THR A 12 2.19 18.25 -14.05
CA THR A 12 2.95 17.68 -12.96
C THR A 12 1.91 17.30 -11.95
N SER A 13 1.36 16.08 -12.07
CA SER A 13 0.72 15.41 -10.96
C SER A 13 1.82 15.21 -9.95
N SER A 14 2.07 16.25 -9.17
CA SER A 14 2.73 16.17 -7.88
C SER A 14 1.81 15.33 -7.02
N PHE A 15 1.84 14.01 -7.23
CA PHE A 15 1.34 13.07 -6.24
C PHE A 15 2.12 13.40 -4.97
N PRO A 16 1.45 13.84 -3.89
CA PRO A 16 2.16 14.07 -2.65
C PRO A 16 2.79 12.73 -2.26
N ILE A 17 4.12 12.68 -2.33
CA ILE A 17 4.98 11.58 -1.88
C ILE A 17 4.69 11.22 -0.40
N SER A 18 3.94 12.07 0.31
CA SER A 18 3.49 11.90 1.69
C SER A 18 2.46 10.78 1.94
N LEU A 19 1.86 10.17 0.91
CA LEU A 19 1.03 8.98 1.09
C LEU A 19 1.81 7.67 1.00
N ALA A 20 3.05 7.67 0.50
CA ALA A 20 3.85 6.45 0.40
C ALA A 20 4.54 6.06 1.73
N GLU A 21 4.64 6.99 2.69
CA GLU A 21 5.14 6.70 4.05
C GLU A 21 4.07 6.04 4.93
N ALA A 22 2.79 6.24 4.63
CA ALA A 22 1.70 5.45 5.18
C ALA A 22 1.47 4.30 4.20
N GLY A 23 2.02 3.11 4.47
CA GLY A 23 1.94 1.97 3.56
C GLY A 23 0.56 1.77 2.91
N GLU A 24 0.50 1.18 1.72
CA GLU A 24 -0.78 1.07 0.99
C GLU A 24 -1.65 -0.07 1.54
N ALA A 25 -2.96 -0.03 1.28
CA ALA A 25 -3.83 -1.19 1.55
C ALA A 25 -3.51 -2.32 0.56
N PRO A 26 -3.52 -3.59 0.99
CA PRO A 26 -3.28 -4.73 0.10
C PRO A 26 -4.20 -4.75 -1.11
N PHE A 27 -3.60 -4.88 -2.29
CA PHE A 27 -4.30 -4.87 -3.57
C PHE A 27 -3.55 -5.74 -4.59
N CYS A 28 -4.28 -6.49 -5.43
CA CYS A 28 -3.66 -7.22 -6.52
C CYS A 28 -3.52 -6.32 -7.76
N PRO A 29 -2.29 -5.97 -8.21
CA PRO A 29 -2.11 -5.10 -9.37
C PRO A 29 -2.48 -5.78 -10.70
N GLN A 30 -2.49 -7.12 -10.75
CA GLN A 30 -2.86 -7.89 -11.95
C GLN A 30 -4.39 -7.96 -12.12
N CYS A 31 -5.10 -8.41 -11.09
CA CYS A 31 -6.56 -8.52 -11.12
C CYS A 31 -7.25 -7.16 -10.85
N ARG A 32 -6.52 -6.18 -10.34
CA ARG A 32 -7.00 -4.86 -9.92
C ARG A 32 -8.13 -4.91 -8.90
N THR A 33 -7.98 -5.78 -7.90
CA THR A 33 -8.97 -6.02 -6.83
C THR A 33 -8.27 -6.44 -5.53
N ASP A 34 -8.96 -6.23 -4.40
CA ASP A 34 -8.60 -6.65 -3.06
C ASP A 34 -9.47 -7.82 -2.52
N GLU A 35 -10.41 -8.34 -3.33
CA GLU A 35 -11.37 -9.36 -2.88
C GLU A 35 -10.77 -10.77 -2.76
N TYR A 36 -9.80 -11.11 -3.61
CA TYR A 36 -9.26 -12.47 -3.73
C TYR A 36 -7.91 -12.64 -3.03
N LEU A 37 -7.63 -11.80 -2.03
CA LEU A 37 -6.35 -11.80 -1.34
C LEU A 37 -6.37 -12.82 -0.19
N ILE A 38 -5.48 -13.79 -0.27
CA ILE A 38 -5.14 -14.70 0.83
C ILE A 38 -3.96 -14.08 1.56
N PHE A 39 -4.20 -13.61 2.79
CA PHE A 39 -3.13 -13.09 3.63
C PHE A 39 -2.30 -14.25 4.19
N GLU A 40 -0.98 -14.20 3.98
CA GLU A 40 -0.04 -15.24 4.42
C GLU A 40 0.61 -14.85 5.75
N GLU A 41 0.97 -13.58 5.88
CA GLU A 41 1.58 -13.01 7.08
C GLU A 41 1.15 -11.56 7.29
N PHE A 42 1.00 -11.17 8.55
CA PHE A 42 0.82 -9.78 8.95
C PHE A 42 1.68 -9.49 10.18
N VAL A 43 2.57 -8.51 10.04
CA VAL A 43 3.41 -7.99 11.11
C VAL A 43 2.87 -6.61 11.49
N PRO A 44 2.37 -6.42 12.72
CA PRO A 44 1.88 -5.12 13.16
C PRO A 44 3.05 -4.16 13.34
N ALA A 45 2.75 -2.86 13.27
CA ALA A 45 3.73 -1.82 13.55
C ALA A 45 4.27 -2.02 14.97
N ARG A 46 5.60 -2.02 15.11
CA ARG A 46 6.29 -2.30 16.38
C ARG A 46 7.52 -1.40 16.51
N GLN A 47 7.94 -1.13 17.74
CA GLN A 47 9.24 -0.48 17.95
C GLN A 47 10.34 -1.47 17.62
N ALA A 48 11.38 -1.00 16.94
CA ALA A 48 12.56 -1.81 16.68
C ALA A 48 13.27 -2.15 17.99
N GLU A 49 13.84 -3.35 18.05
CA GLU A 49 14.59 -3.78 19.24
C GLU A 49 15.83 -2.89 19.38
N HIS A 50 15.98 -2.24 20.53
CA HIS A 50 17.06 -1.29 20.85
C HIS A 50 17.06 0.05 20.10
N SER A 51 15.97 0.46 19.45
CA SER A 51 15.83 1.85 18.95
C SER A 51 14.45 2.43 19.24
N THR A 52 14.34 3.76 19.16
CA THR A 52 13.06 4.47 19.23
C THR A 52 12.33 4.48 17.88
N ASP A 53 12.86 3.77 16.88
CA ASP A 53 12.29 3.77 15.54
C ASP A 53 11.05 2.88 15.50
N LEU A 54 10.00 3.38 14.87
CA LEU A 54 8.78 2.64 14.60
C LEU A 54 8.96 1.88 13.29
N MET A 55 8.99 0.56 13.37
CA MET A 55 8.86 -0.30 12.20
C MET A 55 7.41 -0.23 11.70
N PRO A 56 7.19 0.03 10.39
CA PRO A 56 5.84 0.05 9.84
C PRO A 56 5.21 -1.34 9.92
N ALA A 57 3.88 -1.38 9.93
CA ALA A 57 3.18 -2.62 9.76
C ALA A 57 3.44 -3.15 8.34
N SER A 58 3.49 -4.46 8.15
CA SER A 58 3.64 -5.08 6.84
C SER A 58 2.71 -6.28 6.69
N ALA A 59 2.24 -6.51 5.47
CA ALA A 59 1.45 -7.67 5.14
C ALA A 59 2.03 -8.35 3.90
N SER A 60 1.95 -9.67 3.88
CA SER A 60 2.19 -10.49 2.69
C SER A 60 0.92 -11.24 2.32
N TYR A 61 0.66 -11.33 1.02
CA TYR A 61 -0.57 -11.91 0.50
C TYR A 61 -0.39 -12.48 -0.90
N THR A 62 -1.18 -13.49 -1.20
CA THR A 62 -1.26 -14.14 -2.50
C THR A 62 -2.65 -13.91 -3.09
N CYS A 63 -2.74 -13.48 -4.33
CA CYS A 63 -4.03 -13.43 -5.04
C CYS A 63 -4.44 -14.84 -5.47
N SER A 64 -5.61 -15.32 -5.05
CA SER A 64 -6.09 -16.66 -5.42
C SER A 64 -6.46 -16.80 -6.89
N GLU A 65 -6.78 -15.70 -7.57
CA GLU A 65 -7.17 -15.70 -8.99
C GLU A 65 -5.97 -15.82 -9.94
N CYS A 66 -4.92 -15.01 -9.71
CA CYS A 66 -3.75 -14.95 -10.59
C CYS A 66 -2.48 -15.57 -9.99
N GLY A 67 -2.52 -16.02 -8.73
CA GLY A 67 -1.39 -16.62 -8.02
C GLY A 67 -0.25 -15.64 -7.71
N THR A 68 -0.44 -14.34 -7.88
CA THR A 68 0.62 -13.35 -7.65
C THR A 68 0.80 -13.07 -6.16
N PHE A 69 2.02 -13.27 -5.69
CA PHE A 69 2.45 -12.90 -4.34
C PHE A 69 2.89 -11.43 -4.28
N ASN A 70 2.48 -10.73 -3.23
CA ASN A 70 2.91 -9.36 -2.93
C ASN A 70 3.18 -9.22 -1.43
N ALA A 71 4.15 -8.39 -1.07
CA ALA A 71 4.43 -8.03 0.30
C ALA A 71 4.88 -6.57 0.39
N HIS A 72 4.25 -5.79 1.25
CA HIS A 72 4.59 -4.38 1.43
C HIS A 72 4.18 -3.87 2.82
N ALA A 73 4.68 -2.67 3.13
CA ALA A 73 4.21 -1.93 4.30
C ALA A 73 2.74 -1.53 4.12
N VAL A 74 1.97 -1.62 5.19
CA VAL A 74 0.55 -1.27 5.25
C VAL A 74 0.32 -0.17 6.29
N PRO A 75 -0.81 0.54 6.28
CA PRO A 75 -1.08 1.57 7.27
C PRO A 75 -1.05 0.98 8.69
N ALA A 76 -0.55 1.73 9.67
CA ALA A 76 -0.49 1.27 11.06
C ALA A 76 -1.88 0.93 11.64
N SER A 77 -2.94 1.56 11.13
CA SER A 77 -4.34 1.31 11.48
C SER A 77 -4.99 0.16 10.70
N TRP A 78 -4.39 -0.29 9.59
CA TRP A 78 -4.94 -1.38 8.79
C TRP A 78 -4.76 -2.72 9.49
N ARG A 79 -5.76 -3.58 9.38
CA ARG A 79 -5.73 -4.96 9.88
C ARG A 79 -6.33 -5.89 8.82
N PRO A 80 -5.79 -7.10 8.65
CA PRO A 80 -6.36 -8.03 7.69
C PRO A 80 -7.77 -8.45 8.16
N PRO A 81 -8.76 -8.53 7.25
CA PRO A 81 -10.07 -9.07 7.59
C PRO A 81 -9.93 -10.54 7.98
N GLN A 82 -10.63 -10.94 9.05
CA GLN A 82 -10.67 -12.33 9.54
C GLN A 82 -9.29 -12.90 9.94
N TRP A 83 -8.33 -12.06 10.34
CA TRP A 83 -7.00 -12.52 10.75
C TRP A 83 -7.03 -13.23 12.11
N PHE A 84 -6.50 -14.46 12.17
CA PHE A 84 -6.80 -15.44 13.23
C PHE A 84 -5.73 -15.61 14.33
N TRP A 85 -4.59 -14.93 14.27
CA TRP A 85 -3.63 -14.96 15.39
C TRP A 85 -4.03 -13.94 16.48
N TYR A 86 -4.34 -14.45 17.67
CA TYR A 86 -4.75 -13.71 18.89
C TYR A 86 -6.22 -13.28 18.99
N SER A 87 -7.12 -14.26 19.12
CA SER A 87 -8.21 -14.18 20.10
C SER A 87 -7.73 -14.67 21.46
#